data_AF-A0A2T2VHC1-F1
#
_entry.id   AF-A0A2T2VHC1-F1
#
_cell.length_a   1.000
_cell.length_b   1.000
_cell.length_c   1.000
_cell.angle_alpha   90.00
_cell.angle_beta   90.00
_cell.angle_gamma   90.00
#
_symmetry.space_group_name_H-M   'P 1'
#
loop_
_entity.id
_entity.type
_entity.pdbx_description
1 polymer ?
#
loop_
_entity_poly.entity_id
_entity_poly.type
_entity_poly.pdbx_seq_one_letter_code
_entity_poly.pdbx_strand_id
1 'polypeptide(L)'
;MLKSLYNKYQKLEHGRLQLYDKIKDRSSEELNQRPAPGKWSVLQVIDHLRQAEGMALDYMQKKRQKPEDLTDIGFRGWLRVTTLNTALQIPQLKFKAP
;
A
#
# COMPACT_ATOMS: atom_id res chain seq x y z
N MET A 1 -10.66 -13.29 -16.02
CA MET A 1 -9.47 -12.48 -15.62
C MET A 1 -9.82 -10.99 -15.45
N LEU A 2 -10.49 -10.34 -16.40
CA LEU A 2 -10.87 -8.93 -16.29
C LEU A 2 -11.84 -8.63 -15.13
N LYS A 3 -12.85 -9.48 -14.92
CA LYS A 3 -13.81 -9.32 -13.81
C LYS A 3 -13.16 -9.35 -12.42
N SER A 4 -12.22 -10.27 -12.19
CA SER A 4 -11.50 -10.34 -10.92
C SER A 4 -10.58 -9.14 -10.68
N LEU A 5 -9.97 -8.61 -11.75
CA LEU A 5 -9.15 -7.40 -11.66
C LEU A 5 -10.04 -6.18 -11.38
N TYR A 6 -11.17 -6.07 -12.07
CA TYR A 6 -12.17 -5.02 -11.83
C TYR A 6 -12.67 -5.04 -10.39
N ASN A 7 -12.99 -6.21 -9.83
CA ASN A 7 -13.41 -6.33 -8.43
C ASN A 7 -12.31 -5.87 -7.46
N LYS A 8 -11.04 -6.20 -7.74
CA LYS A 8 -9.90 -5.72 -6.92
C LYS A 8 -9.76 -4.21 -7.01
N TYR A 9 -9.88 -3.65 -8.21
CA TYR A 9 -9.87 -2.20 -8.43
C TYR A 9 -11.00 -1.51 -7.67
N GLN A 10 -12.24 -2.02 -7.76
CA GLN A 10 -13.37 -1.46 -7.04
C GLN A 10 -13.18 -1.51 -5.53
N LYS A 11 -12.59 -2.59 -4.99
CA LYS A 11 -12.27 -2.68 -3.57
C LYS A 11 -11.28 -1.59 -3.14
N LEU A 12 -10.25 -1.33 -3.96
CA LEU A 12 -9.27 -0.28 -3.70
C LEU A 12 -9.90 1.12 -3.77
N GLU A 13 -10.69 1.38 -4.82
CA GLU A 13 -11.36 2.66 -5.00
C GLU A 13 -12.39 2.94 -3.89
N HIS A 14 -13.14 1.92 -3.47
CA HIS A 14 -14.05 2.05 -2.33
C HIS A 14 -13.30 2.38 -1.04
N GLY A 15 -12.15 1.74 -0.80
CA GLY A 15 -11.29 2.06 0.35
C GLY A 15 -10.79 3.51 0.32
N ARG A 16 -10.39 4.01 -0.86
CA ARG A 16 -9.97 5.40 -1.06
C ARG A 16 -11.10 6.38 -0.73
N LEU A 17 -12.31 6.11 -1.22
CA LEU A 17 -13.48 6.94 -0.95
C LEU A 17 -13.86 6.94 0.53
N GLN A 18 -13.85 5.77 1.18
CA GLN A 18 -14.09 5.68 2.62
C GLN A 18 -13.04 6.44 3.45
N LEU A 19 -11.77 6.39 3.05
CA LEU A 19 -10.72 7.16 3.71
C LEU A 19 -10.97 8.65 3.55
N TYR A 20 -11.25 9.11 2.33
CA TYR A 20 -11.53 10.51 2.03
C TYR A 20 -12.72 11.03 2.84
N ASP A 21 -13.81 10.26 2.89
CA ASP A 21 -15.02 10.63 3.63
C ASP A 21 -14.77 10.84 5.13
N LYS A 22 -13.83 10.09 5.72
CA LYS A 22 -13.45 10.23 7.14
C LYS A 22 -12.63 11.46 7.45
N ILE A 23 -11.90 11.99 6.46
CA ILE A 23 -10.91 13.07 6.67
C ILE A 23 -11.34 14.41 6.06
N LYS A 24 -12.29 14.42 5.11
CA LYS A 24 -12.67 15.61 4.35
C LYS A 24 -13.15 16.79 5.23
N ASP A 25 -13.78 16.50 6.36
CA ASP A 25 -14.37 17.51 7.26
C ASP A 25 -13.43 17.88 8.43
N ARG A 26 -12.19 17.36 8.43
CA ARG A 26 -11.19 17.60 9.48
C ARG A 26 -10.29 18.77 9.14
N SER A 27 -9.88 19.53 10.15
CA SER A 27 -8.95 20.65 9.95
C SER A 27 -7.52 20.18 9.68
N SER A 28 -6.70 21.06 9.10
CA SER A 28 -5.27 20.80 8.89
C SER A 28 -4.54 20.52 10.20
N GLU A 29 -4.94 21.16 11.29
CA GLU A 29 -4.36 21.01 12.62
C GLU A 29 -4.70 19.63 13.20
N GLU A 30 -5.97 19.21 13.10
CA GLU A 30 -6.41 17.89 13.54
C GLU A 30 -5.68 16.77 12.78
N LEU A 31 -5.52 16.92 11.46
CA LEU A 31 -4.85 15.92 10.64
C LEU A 31 -3.33 15.90 10.82
N ASN A 32 -2.73 17.00 11.29
CA ASN A 32 -1.31 17.08 11.65
C ASN A 32 -1.00 16.65 13.08
N GLN A 33 -2.02 16.47 13.93
CA GLN A 33 -1.82 16.04 15.31
C GLN A 33 -1.21 14.65 15.37
N ARG A 34 -0.15 14.51 16.18
CA ARG A 34 0.48 13.20 16.46
C ARG A 34 -0.17 12.59 17.70
N PRO A 35 -0.57 11.31 17.65
CA PRO A 35 -1.25 10.68 18.79
C PRO A 35 -0.30 10.41 19.97
N ALA A 36 1.01 10.29 19.72
CA ALA A 36 2.05 10.14 20.74
C ALA A 36 3.43 10.50 20.16
N PRO A 37 4.45 10.77 21.01
CA PRO A 37 5.82 10.95 20.57
C PRO A 37 6.30 9.77 19.71
N GLY A 38 6.90 10.07 18.56
CA GLY A 38 7.39 9.06 17.62
C GLY A 38 6.31 8.33 16.80
N LYS A 39 5.05 8.77 16.85
CA LYS A 39 3.97 8.29 15.98
C LYS A 39 3.71 9.25 14.83
N TRP A 40 3.29 8.71 13.70
CA TRP A 40 2.89 9.50 12.54
C TRP A 40 1.54 10.18 12.77
N SER A 41 1.41 11.41 12.27
CA SER A 41 0.11 12.06 12.12
C SER A 41 -0.69 11.44 10.97
N VAL A 42 -1.97 11.77 10.88
CA VAL A 42 -2.84 11.27 9.80
C VAL A 42 -2.31 11.72 8.44
N LEU A 43 -1.85 12.97 8.31
CA LEU A 43 -1.25 13.46 7.06
C LEU A 43 0.03 12.72 6.68
N GLN A 44 0.88 12.38 7.65
CA GLN A 44 2.09 11.61 7.38
C GLN A 44 1.77 10.20 6.90
N VAL A 45 0.73 9.55 7.44
CA VAL A 45 0.24 8.25 6.97
C VAL A 45 -0.31 8.37 5.55
N ILE A 46 -1.11 9.39 5.25
CA ILE A 46 -1.69 9.62 3.91
C ILE A 46 -0.59 9.90 2.89
N ASP A 47 0.39 10.72 3.21
CA ASP A 47 1.49 10.99 2.28
C ASP A 47 2.34 9.74 2.04
N HIS A 48 2.57 8.92 3.06
CA HIS A 48 3.21 7.62 2.88
C HIS A 48 2.41 6.70 1.95
N LEU A 49 1.08 6.64 2.09
CA LEU A 49 0.20 5.87 1.20
C LEU A 49 0.31 6.38 -0.25
N ARG A 50 0.25 7.71 -0.46
CA ARG A 50 0.42 8.34 -1.77
C ARG A 50 1.75 7.97 -2.41
N GLN A 51 2.84 8.02 -1.65
CA GLN A 51 4.17 7.65 -2.12
C GLN A 51 4.24 6.15 -2.48
N ALA A 52 3.74 5.27 -1.62
CA ALA A 52 3.76 3.83 -1.85
C ALA A 52 2.96 3.43 -3.11
N GLU A 53 1.79 4.02 -3.33
CA GLU A 53 0.98 3.80 -4.53
C GLU A 53 1.68 4.33 -5.79
N GLY A 54 2.26 5.54 -5.72
CA GLY A 54 3.03 6.12 -6.83
C GLY A 54 4.21 5.24 -7.24
N MET A 55 5.03 4.81 -6.27
CA MET A 55 6.16 3.92 -6.53
C MET A 55 5.74 2.57 -7.10
N ALA A 56 4.59 2.03 -6.67
CA ALA A 56 4.06 0.79 -7.23
C ALA A 56 3.67 0.97 -8.71
N LEU A 57 3.03 2.09 -9.05
CA LEU A 57 2.69 2.42 -10.44
C LEU A 57 3.95 2.60 -11.29
N ASP A 58 4.94 3.34 -10.80
CA ASP A 58 6.22 3.56 -11.49
C ASP A 58 6.94 2.22 -11.74
N TYR A 59 6.95 1.34 -10.73
CA TYR A 59 7.51 0.01 -10.87
C TYR A 59 6.80 -0.81 -11.96
N MET A 60 5.47 -0.79 -11.98
CA MET A 60 4.68 -1.48 -13.01
C MET A 60 4.95 -0.91 -14.40
N GLN A 61 5.02 0.42 -14.54
CA GLN A 61 5.33 1.08 -15.81
C GLN A 61 6.73 0.70 -16.30
N LYS A 62 7.73 0.72 -15.41
CA LYS A 62 9.10 0.34 -15.72
C LYS A 62 9.19 -1.13 -16.17
N LYS A 63 8.50 -2.04 -15.48
CA LYS A 63 8.46 -3.46 -15.85
C LYS A 63 7.73 -3.72 -17.16
N ARG A 64 6.74 -2.91 -17.51
CA ARG A 64 6.02 -3.00 -18.78
C ARG A 64 6.88 -2.58 -19.98
N GLN A 65 7.90 -1.74 -19.79
CA GLN A 65 8.82 -1.32 -20.87
C GLN A 65 9.77 -2.44 -21.33
N LYS A 66 10.01 -3.47 -20.49
CA LYS A 66 10.87 -4.61 -20.80
C LYS A 66 10.13 -5.93 -20.54
N PRO A 67 9.19 -6.31 -21.42
CA PRO A 67 8.37 -7.51 -21.22
C PRO A 67 9.20 -8.81 -21.22
N GLU A 68 10.38 -8.79 -21.84
CA GLU A 68 11.36 -9.89 -21.83
C GLU A 68 11.93 -10.21 -20.44
N ASP A 69 11.92 -9.24 -19.51
CA ASP A 69 12.35 -9.42 -18.11
C ASP A 69 11.22 -9.94 -17.20
N LEU A 70 10.01 -10.14 -17.73
CA LEU A 70 8.87 -10.69 -17.00
C LEU A 70 9.00 -12.22 -16.95
N THR A 71 9.91 -12.68 -16.09
CA THR A 71 10.06 -14.11 -15.78
C THR A 71 8.88 -14.60 -14.95
N ASP A 72 8.45 -15.83 -15.23
CA ASP A 72 7.35 -16.44 -14.50
C ASP A 72 7.75 -16.61 -13.02
N ILE A 73 6.83 -16.27 -12.12
CA ILE A 73 7.08 -16.31 -10.68
C ILE A 73 7.03 -17.79 -10.26
N GLY A 74 8.16 -18.48 -10.39
CA GLY A 74 8.29 -19.86 -9.98
C GLY A 74 8.09 -20.06 -8.47
N PHE A 75 8.14 -21.31 -8.02
CA PHE A 75 7.90 -21.73 -6.63
C PHE A 75 8.68 -20.92 -5.57
N ARG A 76 9.94 -20.54 -5.85
CA ARG A 76 10.76 -19.70 -4.97
C ARG A 76 10.17 -18.31 -4.75
N GLY A 77 9.56 -17.71 -5.78
CA GLY A 77 8.90 -16.41 -5.69
C GLY A 77 7.63 -16.50 -4.85
N TRP A 78 6.83 -17.54 -5.08
CA TRP A 78 5.63 -17.80 -4.27
C TRP A 78 5.94 -18.00 -2.78
N LEU A 79 6.98 -18.78 -2.47
CA LEU A 79 7.46 -18.96 -1.09
C LEU A 79 7.85 -17.63 -0.45
N ARG A 80 8.65 -16.80 -1.13
CA ARG A 80 9.06 -15.48 -0.60
C ARG A 80 7.87 -14.58 -0.29
N VAL A 81 6.91 -14.49 -1.22
CA VAL A 81 5.71 -13.66 -1.04
C VAL A 81 4.85 -14.18 0.11
N THR A 82 4.68 -15.50 0.22
CA THR A 82 3.88 -16.13 1.28
C THR A 82 4.53 -15.91 2.66
N THR A 83 5.84 -16.12 2.76
CA THR A 83 6.58 -15.86 4.01
C THR A 83 6.50 -14.40 4.42
N LEU A 84 6.67 -13.46 3.47
CA LEU A 84 6.55 -12.03 3.76
C LEU A 84 5.15 -11.67 4.25
N ASN A 85 4.10 -12.09 3.53
CA ASN A 85 2.72 -11.80 3.93
C ASN A 85 2.39 -12.38 5.31
N THR A 86 2.86 -13.60 5.59
CA THR A 86 2.67 -14.24 6.89
C THR A 86 3.41 -13.45 7.97
N ALA A 87 4.66 -13.05 7.74
CA ALA A 87 5.44 -12.27 8.69
C ALA A 87 4.80 -10.90 9.01
N LEU A 88 4.21 -10.23 8.01
CA LEU A 88 3.50 -8.96 8.19
C LEU A 88 2.18 -9.10 8.97
N GLN A 89 1.57 -10.30 8.98
CA GLN A 89 0.35 -10.57 9.75
C GLN A 89 0.63 -10.89 11.23
N ILE A 90 1.88 -11.20 11.60
CA ILE A 90 2.23 -11.51 12.99
C ILE A 90 2.42 -10.20 13.77
N PRO A 91 1.52 -9.85 14.71
CA PRO A 91 1.51 -8.54 15.39
C PRO A 91 2.73 -8.28 16.30
N GLN A 92 3.50 -9.32 16.61
CA GLN A 92 4.69 -9.27 17.46
C GLN A 92 5.98 -8.95 16.66
N LEU A 93 5.99 -9.18 15.35
CA LEU A 93 7.09 -8.85 14.45
C LEU A 93 6.92 -7.42 13.94
N LYS A 94 7.29 -6.44 14.78
CA LYS A 94 7.30 -5.03 14.40
C LYS A 94 8.50 -4.75 13.49
N PHE A 95 8.30 -4.88 12.18
CA PHE A 95 9.26 -4.36 11.21
C PHE A 95 9.27 -2.84 11.28
N LYS A 96 10.40 -2.26 11.68
CA LYS A 96 10.61 -0.81 11.55
C LYS A 96 10.76 -0.53 10.07
N ALA A 97 9.84 0.24 9.50
CA ALA A 97 10.05 0.80 8.17
C ALA A 97 11.29 1.73 8.25
N PRO A 98 12.22 1.63 7.28
CA PRO A 98 13.34 2.56 7.17
C PRO A 98 12.87 4.00 6.91
#